data_AF-A0A1F7RLR0-F1
#
_entry.id   AF-A0A1F7RLR0-F1
#
_cell.length_a   1.000
_cell.length_b   1.000
_cell.length_c   1.000
_cell.angle_alpha   90.00
_cell.angle_beta   90.00
_cell.angle_gamma   90.00
#
_symmetry.space_group_name_H-M   'P 1'
#
loop_
_entity.id
_entity.type
_entity.pdbx_description
1 polymer ?
#
loop_
_entity_poly.entity_id
_entity_poly.type
_entity_poly.pdbx_seq_one_letter_code
_entity_poly.pdbx_strand_id
1 'polypeptide(L)'
;MIGIDLGKIFKGNLKEAVNVVNRVKEEHRSYLYSGIGRASILLFKDDFEKSVAFIEKIPPSYRDFCYQGIFYETVMHFHKYSPINNGWDSEWDIAKVIELLEKVDEKYKSSSCFGIGRGIMSFEFYYAESRRYLFSDLVWKSGKALEGIEASLNGYCFQGIGVEYGRKLLNYFFAQDYFQPEQGYSLDNRFFSEPLNKEINRTLKGDKTLKGDDRENYYEGIKMAVLENFKDEKVRNYILNRIRERERSSGN
;
A
#
# COMPACT_ATOMS: atom_id res chain seq x y z
N MET A 1 -6.90 -5.52 8.84
CA MET A 1 -7.89 -6.60 9.07
C MET A 1 -9.22 -6.06 9.58
N ILE A 2 -9.26 -5.22 10.62
CA ILE A 2 -10.51 -4.70 11.23
C ILE A 2 -11.56 -4.20 10.20
N GLY A 3 -11.17 -3.44 9.17
CA GLY A 3 -12.12 -2.97 8.16
C GLY A 3 -12.73 -4.09 7.28
N ILE A 4 -11.96 -5.14 6.99
CA ILE A 4 -12.45 -6.33 6.26
C ILE A 4 -13.42 -7.09 7.16
N ASP A 5 -13.04 -7.26 8.43
CA ASP A 5 -13.88 -7.93 9.42
C ASP A 5 -15.18 -7.16 9.62
N LEU A 6 -15.17 -5.82 9.67
CA LEU A 6 -16.39 -5.01 9.69
C LEU A 6 -17.28 -5.29 8.46
N GLY A 7 -16.72 -5.26 7.25
CA GLY A 7 -17.51 -5.57 6.05
C GLY A 7 -18.13 -6.97 6.10
N LYS A 8 -17.38 -7.98 6.55
CA LYS A 8 -17.84 -9.36 6.70
C LYS A 8 -18.87 -9.54 7.82
N ILE A 9 -18.63 -8.95 9.00
CA ILE A 9 -19.49 -9.01 10.19
C ILE A 9 -20.88 -8.52 9.85
N PHE A 10 -20.98 -7.42 9.10
CA PHE A 10 -22.27 -6.86 8.73
C PHE A 10 -22.92 -7.55 7.53
N LYS A 11 -22.28 -8.51 6.85
CA LYS A 11 -22.85 -9.29 5.73
C LYS A 11 -23.56 -8.42 4.67
N GLY A 12 -23.04 -7.23 4.40
CA GLY A 12 -23.68 -6.28 3.49
C GLY A 12 -24.73 -5.34 4.12
N ASN A 13 -24.94 -5.36 5.43
CA ASN A 13 -25.68 -4.34 6.17
C ASN A 13 -24.85 -3.06 6.30
N LEU A 14 -24.80 -2.31 5.21
CA LEU A 14 -23.98 -1.11 5.09
C LEU A 14 -24.36 -0.02 6.10
N LYS A 15 -25.65 0.10 6.43
CA LYS A 15 -26.13 1.10 7.40
C LYS A 15 -25.48 0.90 8.76
N GLU A 16 -25.39 -0.34 9.22
CA GLU A 16 -24.76 -0.67 10.49
C GLU A 16 -23.24 -0.50 10.43
N ALA A 17 -22.60 -0.93 9.33
CA ALA A 17 -21.18 -0.71 9.11
C ALA A 17 -20.81 0.79 9.18
N VAL A 18 -21.56 1.65 8.48
CA VAL A 18 -21.37 3.11 8.51
C VAL A 18 -21.58 3.68 9.92
N ASN A 19 -22.61 3.22 10.63
CA ASN A 19 -22.85 3.66 12.02
C ASN A 19 -21.68 3.32 12.94
N VAL A 20 -21.04 2.16 12.77
CA VAL A 20 -19.86 1.78 13.55
C VAL A 20 -18.65 2.62 13.14
N VAL A 21 -18.41 2.82 11.85
CA VAL A 21 -17.31 3.66 11.36
C VAL A 21 -17.44 5.10 11.87
N ASN A 22 -18.64 5.65 11.95
CA ASN A 22 -18.87 7.02 12.45
C ASN A 22 -18.53 7.20 13.94
N ARG A 23 -18.48 6.11 14.73
CA ARG A 23 -18.04 6.16 16.14
C ARG A 23 -16.52 6.19 16.27
N VAL A 24 -15.80 5.85 15.21
CA VAL A 24 -14.35 5.91 15.16
C VAL A 24 -13.92 7.34 14.83
N LYS A 25 -12.78 7.75 15.42
CA LYS A 25 -12.16 9.05 15.14
C LYS A 25 -11.94 9.22 13.64
N GLU A 26 -12.16 10.45 13.17
CA GLU A 26 -12.22 10.76 11.74
C GLU A 26 -10.94 10.35 10.99
N GLU A 27 -9.77 10.55 11.60
CA GLU A 27 -8.46 10.20 11.06
C GLU A 27 -8.26 8.70 10.80
N HIS A 28 -9.14 7.84 11.31
CA HIS A 28 -9.05 6.39 11.12
C HIS A 28 -10.13 5.84 10.18
N ARG A 29 -11.13 6.64 9.81
CA ARG A 29 -12.28 6.17 9.03
C ARG A 29 -11.87 5.73 7.62
N SER A 30 -10.91 6.40 7.00
CA SER A 30 -10.37 6.05 5.68
C SER A 30 -9.91 4.58 5.61
N TYR A 31 -9.17 4.11 6.62
CA TYR A 31 -8.72 2.72 6.71
C TYR A 31 -9.88 1.72 6.83
N LEU A 32 -10.94 2.09 7.55
CA LEU A 32 -12.12 1.23 7.70
C LEU A 32 -12.90 1.15 6.39
N TYR A 33 -13.09 2.27 5.70
CA TYR A 33 -13.75 2.31 4.39
C TYR A 33 -12.95 1.56 3.31
N SER A 34 -11.62 1.63 3.34
CA SER A 34 -10.79 0.77 2.51
C SER A 34 -11.01 -0.72 2.80
N GLY A 35 -11.10 -1.11 4.07
CA GLY A 35 -11.45 -2.48 4.44
C GLY A 35 -12.86 -2.90 4.01
N ILE A 36 -13.84 -1.99 4.04
CA ILE A 36 -15.19 -2.24 3.52
C ILE A 36 -15.15 -2.48 2.01
N GLY A 37 -14.37 -1.68 1.27
CA GLY A 37 -14.15 -1.87 -0.17
C GLY A 37 -13.59 -3.26 -0.48
N ARG A 38 -12.54 -3.68 0.25
CA ARG A 38 -11.97 -5.03 0.13
C ARG A 38 -13.00 -6.13 0.43
N ALA A 39 -13.75 -5.97 1.53
CA ALA A 39 -14.77 -6.93 1.91
C ALA A 39 -15.89 -7.06 0.87
N SER A 40 -16.20 -6.01 0.11
CA SER A 40 -17.25 -6.06 -0.91
C SER A 40 -16.95 -7.09 -2.01
N ILE A 41 -15.72 -7.13 -2.52
CA ILE A 41 -15.26 -8.14 -3.50
C ILE A 41 -15.47 -9.56 -2.95
N LEU A 42 -15.06 -9.80 -1.70
CA LEU A 42 -15.23 -11.08 -1.04
C LEU A 42 -16.71 -11.46 -0.80
N LEU A 43 -17.53 -10.49 -0.39
CA LEU A 43 -18.95 -10.69 -0.09
C LEU A 43 -19.75 -11.04 -1.35
N PHE A 44 -19.42 -10.42 -2.47
CA PHE A 44 -20.12 -10.61 -3.73
C PHE A 44 -19.44 -11.62 -4.65
N LYS A 45 -18.46 -12.38 -4.16
CA LYS A 45 -17.76 -13.44 -4.91
C LYS A 45 -17.21 -12.93 -6.24
N ASP A 46 -16.46 -11.84 -6.17
CA ASP A 46 -15.81 -11.18 -7.32
C ASP A 46 -16.79 -10.56 -8.34
N ASP A 47 -18.08 -10.45 -7.99
CA ASP A 47 -19.05 -9.65 -8.76
C ASP A 47 -18.77 -8.16 -8.55
N PHE A 48 -18.01 -7.60 -9.49
CA PHE A 48 -17.57 -6.21 -9.47
C PHE A 48 -18.73 -5.22 -9.51
N GLU A 49 -19.76 -5.48 -10.32
CA GLU A 49 -20.93 -4.59 -10.45
C GLU A 49 -21.70 -4.49 -9.13
N LYS A 50 -21.89 -5.63 -8.44
CA LYS A 50 -22.50 -5.63 -7.10
C LYS A 50 -21.65 -4.89 -6.08
N SER A 51 -20.32 -5.02 -6.16
CA SER A 51 -19.38 -4.34 -5.29
C SER A 51 -19.42 -2.82 -5.47
N VAL A 52 -19.47 -2.35 -6.72
CA VAL A 52 -19.65 -0.93 -7.06
C VAL A 52 -21.00 -0.42 -6.56
N ALA A 53 -22.10 -1.11 -6.88
CA ALA A 53 -23.44 -0.74 -6.42
C ALA A 53 -23.58 -0.70 -4.89
N PHE A 54 -22.79 -1.52 -4.18
CA PHE A 54 -22.70 -1.50 -2.73
C PHE A 54 -21.95 -0.26 -2.23
N ILE A 55 -20.82 0.10 -2.82
CA ILE A 55 -20.01 1.26 -2.43
C ILE A 55 -20.67 2.59 -2.80
N GLU A 56 -21.48 2.64 -3.86
CA GLU A 56 -22.22 3.86 -4.20
C GLU A 56 -23.18 4.34 -3.10
N LYS A 57 -23.50 3.47 -2.13
CA LYS A 57 -24.30 3.84 -0.94
C LYS A 57 -23.46 4.44 0.20
N ILE A 58 -22.14 4.43 0.11
CA ILE A 58 -21.21 5.07 1.05
C ILE A 58 -21.16 6.59 0.79
N PRO A 59 -20.99 7.43 1.82
CA PRO A 59 -20.82 8.86 1.64
C PRO A 59 -19.71 9.19 0.62
N PRO A 60 -19.94 10.13 -0.33
CA PRO A 60 -18.99 10.41 -1.40
C PRO A 60 -17.56 10.69 -0.94
N SER A 61 -17.38 11.37 0.19
CA SER A 61 -16.08 11.70 0.79
C SER A 61 -15.22 10.50 1.19
N TYR A 62 -15.78 9.28 1.22
CA TYR A 62 -15.06 8.07 1.59
C TYR A 62 -15.01 7.01 0.48
N ARG A 63 -15.61 7.28 -0.69
CA ARG A 63 -15.68 6.30 -1.79
C ARG A 63 -14.31 6.02 -2.39
N ASP A 64 -13.44 7.04 -2.47
CA ASP A 64 -12.05 6.87 -2.90
C ASP A 64 -11.34 5.75 -2.11
N PHE A 65 -11.45 5.77 -0.79
CA PHE A 65 -10.86 4.72 0.05
C PHE A 65 -11.49 3.35 -0.21
N CYS A 66 -12.80 3.30 -0.48
CA CYS A 66 -13.47 2.06 -0.84
C CYS A 66 -12.96 1.50 -2.18
N TYR A 67 -12.75 2.34 -3.19
CA TYR A 67 -12.17 1.93 -4.48
C TYR A 67 -10.71 1.48 -4.36
N GLN A 68 -9.90 2.16 -3.54
CA GLN A 68 -8.57 1.65 -3.15
C GLN A 68 -8.69 0.23 -2.58
N GLY A 69 -9.69 0.01 -1.72
CA GLY A 69 -9.97 -1.29 -1.13
C GLY A 69 -10.40 -2.35 -2.14
N ILE A 70 -11.34 -2.04 -3.03
CA ILE A 70 -11.76 -2.95 -4.11
C ILE A 70 -10.54 -3.42 -4.88
N PHE A 71 -9.76 -2.49 -5.43
CA PHE A 71 -8.69 -2.85 -6.36
C PHE A 71 -7.49 -3.50 -5.68
N TYR A 72 -7.25 -3.18 -4.41
CA TYR A 72 -6.36 -3.96 -3.58
C TYR A 72 -6.79 -5.43 -3.53
N GLU A 73 -8.07 -5.70 -3.26
CA GLU A 73 -8.55 -7.08 -3.14
C GLU A 73 -8.67 -7.77 -4.50
N THR A 74 -9.07 -7.05 -5.54
CA THR A 74 -9.16 -7.53 -6.92
C THR A 74 -7.80 -8.04 -7.40
N VAL A 75 -6.71 -7.28 -7.22
CA VAL A 75 -5.38 -7.73 -7.64
C VAL A 75 -4.92 -8.94 -6.82
N MET A 76 -5.28 -9.00 -5.54
CA MET A 76 -5.05 -10.17 -4.69
C MET A 76 -5.84 -11.43 -5.13
N HIS A 77 -6.90 -11.32 -5.94
CA HIS A 77 -7.61 -12.46 -6.51
C HIS A 77 -7.08 -12.86 -7.90
N PHE A 78 -6.70 -11.87 -8.71
CA PHE A 78 -6.21 -12.07 -10.08
C PHE A 78 -4.69 -12.22 -10.15
N HIS A 79 -4.15 -13.09 -9.30
CA HIS A 79 -2.78 -13.56 -9.41
C HIS A 79 -2.78 -15.08 -9.57
N LYS A 80 -1.84 -15.59 -10.37
CA LYS A 80 -1.50 -17.01 -10.38
C LYS A 80 -0.17 -17.15 -9.67
N TYR A 81 -0.19 -17.79 -8.51
CA TYR A 81 1.04 -18.22 -7.89
C TYR A 81 1.68 -19.31 -8.76
N SER A 82 2.85 -19.04 -9.32
CA SER A 82 3.66 -20.06 -10.01
C SER A 82 4.67 -20.66 -9.02
N PRO A 83 4.43 -21.88 -8.51
CA PRO A 83 5.41 -22.57 -7.66
C PRO A 83 6.68 -22.94 -8.44
N ILE A 84 6.60 -23.02 -9.78
CA ILE A 84 7.64 -23.58 -10.67
C ILE A 84 8.91 -22.72 -10.65
N ASN A 85 8.76 -21.39 -10.64
CA ASN A 85 9.91 -20.48 -10.59
C ASN A 85 10.17 -19.93 -9.20
N ASN A 86 9.80 -20.67 -8.14
CA ASN A 86 10.11 -20.24 -6.78
C ASN A 86 9.55 -18.85 -6.41
N GLY A 87 8.45 -18.43 -7.03
CA GLY A 87 7.87 -17.10 -6.85
C GLY A 87 8.70 -15.96 -7.45
N TRP A 88 9.72 -16.25 -8.27
CA TRP A 88 10.40 -15.22 -9.07
C TRP A 88 9.46 -14.60 -10.08
N ASP A 89 8.58 -15.42 -10.65
CA ASP A 89 7.51 -14.97 -11.54
C ASP A 89 6.19 -15.06 -10.78
N SER A 90 5.68 -13.90 -10.39
CA SER A 90 4.27 -13.74 -10.05
C SER A 90 3.55 -13.45 -11.37
N GLU A 91 2.73 -14.38 -11.86
CA GLU A 91 1.90 -14.11 -13.02
C GLU A 91 0.65 -13.36 -12.55
N TRP A 92 0.74 -12.04 -12.62
CA TRP A 92 -0.40 -11.16 -12.42
C TRP A 92 -1.29 -11.22 -13.66
N ASP A 93 -2.58 -11.52 -13.49
CA ASP A 93 -3.58 -11.38 -14.56
C ASP A 93 -4.03 -9.91 -14.61
N ILE A 94 -3.06 -9.00 -14.83
CA ILE A 94 -3.28 -7.56 -14.78
C ILE A 94 -4.28 -7.10 -15.84
N ALA A 95 -4.36 -7.83 -16.96
CA ALA A 95 -5.35 -7.58 -18.01
C ALA A 95 -6.79 -7.59 -17.47
N LYS A 96 -7.14 -8.55 -16.59
CA LYS A 96 -8.46 -8.56 -15.93
C LYS A 96 -8.64 -7.40 -14.96
N VAL A 97 -7.59 -7.02 -14.24
CA VAL A 97 -7.63 -5.85 -13.34
C VAL A 97 -7.87 -4.57 -14.15
N ILE A 98 -7.23 -4.43 -15.31
CA ILE A 98 -7.41 -3.31 -16.23
C ILE A 98 -8.84 -3.29 -16.80
N GLU A 99 -9.39 -4.43 -17.23
CA GLU A 99 -10.78 -4.53 -17.71
C GLU A 99 -11.79 -4.05 -16.64
N LEU A 100 -11.55 -4.38 -15.37
CA LEU A 100 -12.37 -3.88 -14.26
C LEU A 100 -12.13 -2.39 -13.98
N LEU A 101 -10.90 -1.91 -14.11
CA LEU A 101 -10.53 -0.50 -13.96
C LEU A 101 -11.23 0.38 -15.00
N GLU A 102 -11.37 -0.09 -16.23
CA GLU A 102 -12.08 0.62 -17.31
C GLU A 102 -13.56 0.85 -17.00
N LYS A 103 -14.16 0.03 -16.12
CA LYS A 103 -15.55 0.15 -15.67
C LYS A 103 -15.72 1.15 -14.53
N VAL A 104 -14.64 1.70 -13.99
CA VAL A 104 -14.64 2.67 -12.89
C VAL A 104 -14.86 4.08 -13.41
N ASP A 105 -15.70 4.86 -12.72
CA ASP A 105 -15.84 6.30 -12.97
C ASP A 105 -14.45 6.98 -12.91
N GLU A 106 -14.17 7.83 -13.89
CA GLU A 106 -12.88 8.49 -14.08
C GLU A 106 -12.32 9.10 -12.78
N LYS A 107 -13.18 9.74 -11.98
CA LYS A 107 -12.74 10.40 -10.72
C LYS A 107 -12.18 9.45 -9.67
N TYR A 108 -12.47 8.15 -9.78
CA TYR A 108 -12.02 7.12 -8.85
C TYR A 108 -10.85 6.27 -9.40
N LYS A 109 -10.46 6.43 -10.68
CA LYS A 109 -9.39 5.63 -11.27
C LYS A 109 -8.04 5.81 -10.56
N SER A 110 -7.68 7.02 -10.17
CA SER A 110 -6.46 7.29 -9.39
C SER A 110 -6.45 6.53 -8.07
N SER A 111 -7.57 6.56 -7.33
CA SER A 111 -7.75 5.81 -6.09
C SER A 111 -7.69 4.29 -6.31
N SER A 112 -8.31 3.79 -7.37
CA SER A 112 -8.21 2.37 -7.76
C SER A 112 -6.77 1.96 -8.05
N CYS A 113 -6.03 2.73 -8.86
CA CYS A 113 -4.63 2.51 -9.18
C CYS A 113 -3.72 2.51 -7.94
N PHE A 114 -3.96 3.44 -7.00
CA PHE A 114 -3.30 3.41 -5.69
C PHE A 114 -3.56 2.09 -4.94
N GLY A 115 -4.81 1.60 -4.97
CA GLY A 115 -5.19 0.28 -4.44
C GLY A 115 -4.44 -0.89 -5.11
N ILE A 116 -4.35 -0.89 -6.45
CA ILE A 116 -3.60 -1.88 -7.24
C ILE A 116 -2.15 -1.93 -6.78
N GLY A 117 -1.46 -0.78 -6.75
CA GLY A 117 -0.06 -0.70 -6.35
C GLY A 117 0.20 -1.23 -4.94
N ARG A 118 -0.70 -0.91 -4.00
CA ARG A 118 -0.64 -1.47 -2.64
C ARG A 118 -0.83 -2.99 -2.61
N GLY A 119 -1.82 -3.50 -3.34
CA GLY A 119 -2.12 -4.94 -3.37
C GLY A 119 -0.95 -5.75 -3.93
N ILE A 120 -0.38 -5.30 -5.06
CA ILE A 120 0.80 -5.92 -5.67
C ILE A 120 1.96 -5.97 -4.68
N MET A 121 2.31 -4.82 -4.08
CA MET A 121 3.44 -4.76 -3.15
C MET A 121 3.18 -5.59 -1.88
N SER A 122 1.98 -5.55 -1.30
CA SER A 122 1.62 -6.40 -0.14
C SER A 122 1.81 -7.88 -0.45
N PHE A 123 1.40 -8.33 -1.64
CA PHE A 123 1.56 -9.70 -2.09
C PHE A 123 3.03 -10.08 -2.25
N GLU A 124 3.80 -9.22 -2.92
CA GLU A 124 5.24 -9.43 -3.10
C GLU A 124 5.94 -9.54 -1.74
N PHE A 125 5.57 -8.74 -0.73
CA PHE A 125 6.07 -8.93 0.64
C PHE A 125 5.68 -10.26 1.27
N TYR A 126 4.42 -10.68 1.14
CA TYR A 126 3.95 -11.92 1.75
C TYR A 126 4.76 -13.14 1.26
N TYR A 127 5.03 -13.20 -0.04
CA TYR A 127 5.87 -14.26 -0.60
C TYR A 127 7.36 -14.00 -0.40
N ALA A 128 7.78 -12.74 -0.37
CA ALA A 128 9.16 -12.40 -0.08
C ALA A 128 9.55 -12.74 1.34
N GLU A 129 8.72 -12.55 2.37
CA GLU A 129 9.03 -12.91 3.76
C GLU A 129 9.36 -14.41 3.92
N SER A 130 8.89 -15.26 3.00
CA SER A 130 9.26 -16.68 2.95
C SER A 130 10.67 -16.95 2.38
N ARG A 131 11.34 -15.94 1.80
CA ARG A 131 12.56 -16.09 0.96
C ARG A 131 13.50 -14.89 1.12
N ARG A 132 14.81 -15.05 0.92
CA ARG A 132 15.80 -13.97 1.18
C ARG A 132 15.85 -12.88 0.09
N TYR A 133 14.71 -12.33 -0.34
CA TYR A 133 14.69 -11.26 -1.33
C TYR A 133 15.27 -9.96 -0.76
N LEU A 134 15.97 -9.21 -1.61
CA LEU A 134 16.25 -7.81 -1.29
C LEU A 134 14.98 -7.01 -1.55
N PHE A 135 14.59 -6.20 -0.57
CA PHE A 135 13.38 -5.39 -0.66
C PHE A 135 13.35 -4.48 -1.91
N SER A 136 14.51 -4.01 -2.39
CA SER A 136 14.63 -3.26 -3.64
C SER A 136 14.12 -4.01 -4.88
N ASP A 137 14.27 -5.33 -4.92
CA ASP A 137 13.88 -6.14 -6.08
C ASP A 137 12.35 -6.26 -6.17
N LEU A 138 11.65 -6.15 -5.02
CA LEU A 138 10.19 -6.18 -4.95
C LEU A 138 9.57 -4.95 -5.60
N VAL A 139 10.23 -3.78 -5.50
CA VAL A 139 9.75 -2.54 -6.13
C VAL A 139 9.78 -2.66 -7.65
N TRP A 140 10.91 -3.13 -8.20
CA TRP A 140 11.05 -3.37 -9.62
C TRP A 140 10.05 -4.41 -10.13
N LYS A 141 9.93 -5.53 -9.41
CA LYS A 141 8.99 -6.60 -9.75
C LYS A 141 7.54 -6.11 -9.72
N SER A 142 7.18 -5.32 -8.72
CA SER A 142 5.85 -4.69 -8.63
C SER A 142 5.62 -3.72 -9.80
N GLY A 143 6.62 -2.94 -10.19
CA GLY A 143 6.53 -2.03 -11.34
C GLY A 143 6.27 -2.75 -12.67
N LYS A 144 6.92 -3.90 -12.90
CA LYS A 144 6.66 -4.75 -14.07
C LYS A 144 5.23 -5.29 -14.13
N ALA A 145 4.63 -5.57 -12.98
CA ALA A 145 3.25 -6.03 -12.91
C ALA A 145 2.22 -4.98 -13.36
N LEU A 146 2.63 -3.71 -13.47
CA LEU A 146 1.79 -2.61 -13.94
C LEU A 146 1.83 -2.41 -15.46
N GLU A 147 2.57 -3.23 -16.21
CA GLU A 147 2.60 -3.17 -17.67
C GLU A 147 1.18 -3.29 -18.24
N GLY A 148 0.77 -2.26 -19.00
CA GLY A 148 -0.58 -2.16 -19.59
C GLY A 148 -1.50 -1.16 -18.89
N ILE A 149 -1.18 -0.69 -17.67
CA ILE A 149 -1.88 0.45 -17.07
C ILE A 149 -1.52 1.73 -17.83
N GLU A 150 -2.51 2.61 -18.01
CA GLU A 150 -2.32 3.90 -18.68
C GLU A 150 -1.20 4.70 -18.01
N ALA A 151 -0.29 5.27 -18.82
CA ALA A 151 0.87 6.01 -18.32
C ALA A 151 0.49 7.17 -17.37
N SER A 152 -0.64 7.83 -17.62
CA SER A 152 -1.17 8.91 -16.76
C SER A 152 -1.57 8.43 -15.35
N LEU A 153 -1.85 7.12 -15.20
CA LEU A 153 -2.31 6.50 -13.95
C LEU A 153 -1.20 5.73 -13.22
N ASN A 154 -0.07 5.44 -13.88
CA ASN A 154 1.06 4.70 -13.30
C ASN A 154 1.60 5.35 -12.03
N GLY A 155 1.65 6.68 -11.99
CA GLY A 155 2.09 7.43 -10.81
C GLY A 155 1.32 7.03 -9.55
N TYR A 156 0.00 6.88 -9.62
CA TYR A 156 -0.81 6.48 -8.48
C TYR A 156 -0.52 5.04 -8.02
N CYS A 157 -0.22 4.14 -8.97
CA CYS A 157 0.21 2.78 -8.63
C CYS A 157 1.55 2.80 -7.88
N PHE A 158 2.53 3.59 -8.36
CA PHE A 158 3.82 3.72 -7.69
C PHE A 158 3.72 4.40 -6.31
N GLN A 159 2.81 5.35 -6.13
CA GLN A 159 2.48 5.89 -4.80
C GLN A 159 1.95 4.77 -3.88
N GLY A 160 1.03 3.93 -4.36
CA GLY A 160 0.54 2.78 -3.61
C GLY A 160 1.66 1.79 -3.23
N ILE A 161 2.52 1.45 -4.18
CA ILE A 161 3.72 0.63 -3.97
C ILE A 161 4.60 1.24 -2.88
N GLY A 162 4.92 2.54 -2.97
CA GLY A 162 5.75 3.25 -2.01
C GLY A 162 5.16 3.26 -0.60
N VAL A 163 3.84 3.47 -0.48
CA VAL A 163 3.14 3.42 0.81
C VAL A 163 3.27 2.05 1.46
N GLU A 164 2.93 0.99 0.72
CA GLU A 164 2.93 -0.35 1.29
C GLU A 164 4.34 -0.84 1.64
N TYR A 165 5.32 -0.48 0.80
CA TYR A 165 6.73 -0.71 1.03
C TYR A 165 7.26 -0.01 2.28
N GLY A 166 6.99 1.30 2.40
CA GLY A 166 7.34 2.07 3.58
C GLY A 166 6.71 1.46 4.84
N ARG A 167 5.41 1.16 4.81
CA ARG A 167 4.69 0.54 5.94
C ARG A 167 5.35 -0.75 6.40
N LYS A 168 5.68 -1.66 5.48
CA LYS A 168 6.25 -2.98 5.82
C LYS A 168 7.64 -2.86 6.43
N LEU A 169 8.51 -2.07 5.81
CA LEU A 169 9.87 -1.87 6.30
C LEU A 169 9.89 -1.17 7.65
N LEU A 170 9.16 -0.05 7.77
CA LEU A 170 9.11 0.72 9.01
C LEU A 170 8.54 -0.14 10.14
N ASN A 171 7.43 -0.85 9.92
CA ASN A 171 6.87 -1.73 10.96
C ASN A 171 7.82 -2.86 11.38
N TYR A 172 8.56 -3.47 10.45
CA TYR A 172 9.57 -4.47 10.79
C TYR A 172 10.68 -3.90 11.68
N PHE A 173 11.19 -2.71 11.36
CA PHE A 173 12.23 -2.05 12.18
C PHE A 173 11.74 -1.66 13.56
N PHE A 174 10.57 -1.03 13.66
CA PHE A 174 10.05 -0.60 14.95
C PHE A 174 9.65 -1.78 15.83
N ALA A 175 9.17 -2.89 15.25
CA ALA A 175 8.94 -4.12 16.01
C ALA A 175 10.24 -4.78 16.52
N GLN A 176 11.40 -4.57 15.88
CA GLN A 176 12.67 -5.10 16.39
C GLN A 176 13.32 -4.19 17.44
N ASP A 177 13.29 -2.87 17.23
CA ASP A 177 13.93 -1.92 18.14
C ASP A 177 13.15 -1.69 19.45
N TYR A 178 11.82 -1.85 19.43
CA TYR A 178 11.00 -1.79 20.66
C TYR A 178 11.16 -3.05 21.54
N PHE A 179 11.54 -4.19 20.95
CA PHE A 179 11.64 -5.47 21.66
C PHE A 179 13.07 -5.86 22.06
N GLN A 180 14.04 -4.96 21.92
CA GLN A 180 15.35 -5.08 22.60
C GLN A 180 15.55 -3.98 23.66
N PRO A 181 14.90 -4.07 24.84
CA PRO A 181 15.14 -3.15 25.95
C PRO A 181 16.56 -3.25 26.53
N GLU A 182 17.21 -4.39 26.32
CA GLU A 182 18.44 -4.82 27.01
C GLU A 182 19.70 -4.03 26.62
N GLN A 183 19.66 -3.25 25.53
CA GLN A 183 20.85 -2.54 25.03
C GLN A 183 21.08 -1.14 25.63
N GLY A 184 20.27 -0.69 26.60
CA GLY A 184 20.59 0.48 27.42
C GLY A 184 20.62 1.85 26.72
N TYR A 185 20.29 1.95 25.43
CA TYR A 185 20.25 3.23 24.72
C TYR A 185 19.03 4.07 25.14
N SER A 186 19.21 5.37 25.37
CA SER A 186 18.10 6.33 25.45
C SER A 186 17.33 6.36 24.12
N LEU A 187 16.02 6.63 24.17
CA LEU A 187 15.17 6.74 22.97
C LEU A 187 15.81 7.65 21.90
N ASP A 188 16.39 8.77 22.33
CA ASP A 188 17.07 9.72 21.43
C ASP A 188 18.31 9.13 20.74
N ASN A 189 19.07 8.24 21.39
CA ASN A 189 20.24 7.59 20.77
C ASN A 189 19.86 6.41 19.84
N ARG A 190 18.65 5.86 19.96
CA ARG A 190 18.16 4.76 19.09
C ARG A 190 17.66 5.27 17.74
N PHE A 191 16.98 6.41 17.72
CA PHE A 191 16.37 6.97 16.50
C PHE A 191 17.38 7.55 15.50
N PHE A 192 18.60 7.88 15.93
CA PHE A 192 19.65 8.39 15.04
C PHE A 192 20.77 7.38 14.80
N SER A 193 20.46 6.10 15.01
CA SER A 193 21.43 5.02 14.93
C SER A 193 21.83 4.69 13.48
N GLU A 194 23.00 4.09 13.31
CA GLU A 194 23.48 3.57 12.02
C GLU A 194 22.50 2.55 11.39
N PRO A 195 21.86 1.63 12.15
CA PRO A 195 20.79 0.77 11.65
C PRO A 195 19.66 1.52 10.96
N LEU A 196 19.04 2.52 11.59
CA LEU A 196 17.93 3.26 10.95
C LEU A 196 18.39 3.92 9.63
N ASN A 197 19.57 4.52 9.62
CA ASN A 197 20.12 5.12 8.40
C ASN A 197 20.38 4.06 7.31
N LYS A 198 20.88 2.88 7.67
CA LYS A 198 21.09 1.77 6.72
C LYS A 198 19.77 1.32 6.09
N GLU A 199 18.68 1.37 6.83
CA GLU A 199 17.37 0.91 6.39
C GLU A 199 16.59 1.95 5.62
N ILE A 200 16.67 3.21 6.01
CA ILE A 200 16.25 4.32 5.15
C ILE A 200 17.01 4.19 3.82
N ASN A 201 18.32 4.02 3.83
CA ASN A 201 19.10 3.85 2.61
C ASN A 201 18.71 2.59 1.80
N ARG A 202 18.33 1.48 2.44
CA ARG A 202 17.82 0.28 1.76
C ARG A 202 16.43 0.50 1.17
N THR A 203 15.56 1.19 1.91
CA THR A 203 14.23 1.58 1.45
C THR A 203 14.37 2.39 0.17
N LEU A 204 15.25 3.39 0.19
CA LEU A 204 15.47 4.29 -0.93
C LEU A 204 16.21 3.61 -2.09
N LYS A 205 17.00 2.54 -1.88
CA LYS A 205 17.69 1.80 -2.96
C LYS A 205 16.75 1.16 -4.00
N GLY A 206 15.46 0.97 -3.70
CA GLY A 206 14.47 0.51 -4.69
C GLY A 206 14.36 1.45 -5.90
N ASP A 207 14.71 2.73 -5.71
CA ASP A 207 14.63 3.80 -6.71
C ASP A 207 15.50 3.61 -7.95
N LYS A 208 16.62 2.88 -7.82
CA LYS A 208 17.63 2.72 -8.89
C LYS A 208 17.06 2.07 -10.14
N THR A 209 15.94 1.37 -9.98
CA THR A 209 15.24 0.66 -11.05
C THR A 209 14.12 1.49 -11.68
N LEU A 210 13.71 2.60 -11.04
CA LEU A 210 12.62 3.48 -11.48
C LEU A 210 13.16 4.67 -12.30
N LYS A 211 12.36 5.15 -13.26
CA LYS A 211 12.72 6.27 -14.15
C LYS A 211 11.68 7.39 -14.05
N GLY A 212 12.13 8.64 -14.22
CA GLY A 212 11.26 9.80 -14.34
C GLY A 212 10.21 9.90 -13.22
N ASP A 213 8.96 10.15 -13.62
CA ASP A 213 7.82 10.41 -12.74
C ASP A 213 7.46 9.23 -11.84
N ASP A 214 7.77 7.99 -12.23
CA ASP A 214 7.51 6.79 -11.39
C ASP A 214 8.33 6.84 -10.10
N ARG A 215 9.56 7.37 -10.19
CA ARG A 215 10.45 7.52 -9.04
C ARG A 215 9.93 8.56 -8.06
N GLU A 216 9.48 9.70 -8.58
CA GLU A 216 8.90 10.78 -7.76
C GLU A 216 7.65 10.29 -7.04
N ASN A 217 6.75 9.64 -7.75
CA ASN A 217 5.53 9.07 -7.19
C ASN A 217 5.80 7.99 -6.13
N TYR A 218 6.80 7.13 -6.36
CA TYR A 218 7.24 6.16 -5.35
C TYR A 218 7.72 6.84 -4.06
N TYR A 219 8.52 7.92 -4.18
CA TYR A 219 8.98 8.66 -3.02
C TYR A 219 7.84 9.38 -2.28
N GLU A 220 6.88 9.96 -3.00
CA GLU A 220 5.67 10.50 -2.38
C GLU A 220 4.91 9.42 -1.60
N GLY A 221 4.80 8.22 -2.15
CA GLY A 221 4.26 7.06 -1.43
C GLY A 221 5.01 6.74 -0.13
N ILE A 222 6.35 6.73 -0.15
CA ILE A 222 7.15 6.52 1.07
C ILE A 222 6.91 7.64 2.08
N LYS A 223 6.88 8.91 1.65
CA LYS A 223 6.59 10.06 2.54
C LYS A 223 5.24 9.88 3.20
N MET A 224 4.21 9.50 2.45
CA MET A 224 2.89 9.18 2.99
C MET A 224 2.96 8.08 4.05
N ALA A 225 3.68 6.99 3.81
CA ALA A 225 3.87 5.94 4.82
C ALA A 225 4.52 6.47 6.11
N VAL A 226 5.53 7.36 6.00
CA VAL A 226 6.14 7.99 7.18
C VAL A 226 5.11 8.82 7.94
N LEU A 227 4.30 9.61 7.25
CA LEU A 227 3.23 10.41 7.87
C LEU A 227 2.17 9.53 8.55
N GLU A 228 1.82 8.38 7.96
CA GLU A 228 0.84 7.44 8.52
C GLU A 228 1.33 6.73 9.78
N ASN A 229 2.63 6.39 9.86
CA ASN A 229 3.16 5.52 10.92
C ASN A 229 3.81 6.28 12.08
N PHE A 230 4.26 7.54 11.89
CA PHE A 230 4.95 8.30 12.94
C PHE A 230 4.15 9.49 13.43
N LYS A 231 3.76 9.43 14.71
CA LYS A 231 3.14 10.55 15.43
C LYS A 231 4.15 11.52 16.01
N ASP A 232 5.36 11.04 16.33
CA ASP A 232 6.44 11.91 16.83
C ASP A 232 6.99 12.77 15.68
N GLU A 233 6.88 14.08 15.85
CA GLU A 233 7.26 15.04 14.81
C GLU A 233 8.76 15.07 14.55
N LYS A 234 9.61 14.86 15.57
CA LYS A 234 11.06 14.86 15.40
C LYS A 234 11.51 13.66 14.56
N VAL A 235 10.98 12.48 14.87
CA VAL A 235 11.25 11.25 14.11
C VAL A 235 10.77 11.40 12.67
N ARG A 236 9.54 11.87 12.48
CA ARG A 236 8.94 12.12 11.16
C ARG A 236 9.80 13.07 10.34
N ASN A 237 10.17 14.23 10.90
CA ASN A 237 10.96 15.24 10.20
C ASN A 237 12.36 14.74 9.85
N TYR A 238 12.97 13.94 10.74
CA TYR A 238 14.26 13.31 10.45
C TYR A 238 14.20 12.41 9.22
N ILE A 239 13.24 11.47 9.18
CA ILE A 239 13.09 10.52 8.07
C ILE A 239 12.78 11.28 6.78
N LEU A 240 11.85 12.24 6.82
CA LEU A 240 11.48 13.04 5.64
C LEU A 240 12.66 13.86 5.09
N ASN A 241 13.51 14.41 5.96
CA ASN A 241 14.71 15.13 5.52
C ASN A 241 15.70 14.20 4.83
N ARG A 242 15.87 12.96 5.31
CA ARG A 242 16.72 11.97 4.64
C ARG A 242 16.19 11.57 3.26
N ILE A 243 14.87 11.42 3.12
CA ILE A 243 14.23 11.17 1.81
C ILE A 243 14.56 12.33 0.85
N ARG A 244 14.38 13.58 1.28
CA ARG A 244 14.68 14.79 0.48
C ARG A 244 16.16 14.89 0.08
N GLU A 245 17.08 14.60 1.00
CA GLU A 245 18.52 14.58 0.71
C GLU A 245 18.84 13.58 -0.41
N ARG A 246 18.17 12.42 -0.39
CA ARG A 246 18.38 11.37 -1.39
C ARG A 246 17.79 11.72 -2.75
N GLU A 247 16.58 12.28 -2.78
CA GLU A 247 15.94 12.79 -4.00
C GLU A 247 16.88 13.75 -4.73
N ARG A 248 17.46 14.71 -4.00
CA ARG A 248 18.44 15.67 -4.57
C ARG A 248 19.70 14.98 -5.09
N SER A 249 20.20 13.96 -4.40
CA SER A 249 21.42 13.24 -4.82
C SER A 249 21.22 12.35 -6.05
N SER A 250 19.97 12.02 -6.40
CA SER A 250 19.64 11.09 -7.49
C SER A 250 19.18 11.79 -8.78
N GLY A 251 19.07 13.12 -8.75
CA GLY A 251 18.75 13.98 -9.89
C GLY A 251 19.98 14.61 -10.58
N ASN A 252 21.19 14.32 -10.08
CA ASN A 252 22.47 14.65 -10.73
C ASN A 252 23.04 13.39 -11.40
#